data_AF-A0A2S8HT59-F1
#
_entry.id   AF-A0A2S8HT59-F1
#
_cell.length_a   1.000
_cell.length_b   1.000
_cell.length_c   1.000
_cell.angle_alpha   90.00
_cell.angle_beta   90.00
_cell.angle_gamma   90.00
#
_symmetry.space_group_name_H-M   'P 1'
#
loop_
_entity.id
_entity.type
_entity.pdbx_description
1 polymer ?
#
loop_
_entity_poly.entity_id
_entity_poly.type
_entity_poly.pdbx_seq_one_letter_code
_entity_poly.pdbx_strand_id
1 'polypeptide(L)'
;MHNFTHGDKTVSFTVLSGEVVSSEKISETRVTSTGGVQVNGNDGDVTPVRISSVSIINHEIWVKTPDGIEHDVKLRGMDIPLRTGQEISLISALKKDGSPLHTILQNHTASKRWVLRDASALNTELELSPFNWKTVLIVLGLCIAGLATAGLGFLAAAGYFFYAWYRGAQRKKLLISDLNAYIETLDNRVASREQAPSPVQAESSVQAEISFQAESPAPTQSPAETESPALNSDSVRRALSRNL
;
A
#
# COMPACT_ATOMS: atom_id res chain seq x y z
N MET A 1 -7.38 4.77 -8.31
CA MET A 1 -5.97 5.07 -8.65
C MET A 1 -5.64 6.49 -8.21
N HIS A 2 -4.45 6.71 -7.65
CA HIS A 2 -4.01 8.01 -7.13
C HIS A 2 -2.72 8.41 -7.84
N ASN A 3 -2.68 9.57 -8.50
CA ASN A 3 -1.49 9.99 -9.25
C ASN A 3 -0.69 11.03 -8.46
N PHE A 4 0.61 10.80 -8.34
CA PHE A 4 1.60 11.73 -7.82
C PHE A 4 2.39 12.30 -8.98
N THR A 5 2.43 13.62 -9.10
CA THR A 5 3.21 14.34 -10.12
C THR A 5 4.28 15.19 -9.45
N HIS A 6 5.53 15.04 -9.87
CA HIS A 6 6.65 15.88 -9.42
C HIS A 6 7.55 16.21 -10.62
N GLY A 7 7.53 17.48 -11.04
CA GLY A 7 8.13 17.91 -12.30
C GLY A 7 7.52 17.16 -13.49
N ASP A 8 8.36 16.50 -14.28
CA ASP A 8 7.94 15.77 -15.49
C ASP A 8 7.58 14.29 -15.23
N LYS A 9 7.52 13.87 -13.96
CA LYS A 9 7.32 12.46 -13.59
C LYS A 9 6.00 12.25 -12.91
N THR A 10 5.29 11.21 -13.38
CA THR A 10 4.02 10.76 -12.81
C THR A 10 4.17 9.34 -12.28
N VAL A 11 3.76 9.11 -11.05
CA VAL A 11 3.69 7.79 -10.41
C VAL A 11 2.24 7.54 -10.01
N SER A 12 1.70 6.39 -10.42
CA SER A 12 0.36 5.97 -10.04
C SER A 12 0.41 5.04 -8.83
N PHE A 13 -0.41 5.32 -7.83
CA PHE A 13 -0.58 4.51 -6.64
C PHE A 13 -1.94 3.81 -6.66
N THR A 14 -1.95 2.56 -6.22
CA THR A 14 -3.13 1.75 -5.98
C THR A 14 -3.22 1.42 -4.51
N VAL A 15 -4.46 1.34 -4.02
CA VAL A 15 -4.74 0.95 -2.64
C VAL A 15 -5.61 -0.30 -2.73
N LEU A 16 -5.16 -1.37 -2.09
CA LEU A 16 -5.89 -2.62 -1.94
C LEU A 16 -6.33 -2.71 -0.47
N SER A 17 -7.62 -2.57 -0.21
CA SER A 17 -8.21 -2.77 1.12
C SER A 17 -9.06 -4.03 1.14
N GLY A 18 -8.96 -4.83 2.20
CA GLY A 18 -9.75 -6.03 2.34
C GLY A 18 -9.38 -6.89 3.53
N GLU A 19 -10.05 -8.02 3.65
CA GLU A 19 -9.82 -9.02 4.69
C GLU A 19 -8.76 -10.02 4.25
N VAL A 20 -7.84 -10.37 5.15
CA VAL A 20 -6.89 -11.46 4.92
C VAL A 20 -7.61 -12.80 5.02
N VAL A 21 -7.68 -13.54 3.92
CA VAL A 21 -8.30 -14.87 3.87
C VAL A 21 -7.29 -16.00 4.05
N SER A 22 -6.03 -15.78 3.67
CA SER A 22 -4.93 -16.73 3.88
C SER A 22 -3.60 -16.01 4.03
N SER A 23 -2.67 -16.63 4.76
CA SER A 23 -1.33 -16.10 5.01
C SER A 23 -0.34 -17.25 5.16
N GLU A 24 0.62 -17.34 4.25
CA GLU A 24 1.67 -18.37 4.20
C GLU A 24 3.06 -17.75 4.28
N LYS A 25 3.96 -18.38 5.04
CA LYS A 25 5.35 -17.91 5.20
C LYS A 25 6.33 -19.02 4.84
N ILE A 26 7.24 -18.70 3.93
CA ILE A 26 8.27 -19.61 3.44
C ILE A 26 9.64 -18.98 3.71
N SER A 27 10.53 -19.72 4.36
CA SER A 27 11.91 -19.27 4.59
C SER A 27 12.83 -19.84 3.51
N GLU A 28 13.48 -18.98 2.72
CA GLU A 28 14.50 -19.33 1.74
C GLU A 28 15.89 -19.11 2.36
N THR A 29 16.69 -20.16 2.52
CA THR A 29 18.07 -20.03 3.01
C THR A 29 19.05 -20.17 1.85
N ARG A 30 19.84 -19.13 1.60
CA ARG A 30 20.95 -19.14 0.64
C ARG A 30 22.25 -19.37 1.37
N VAL A 31 23.05 -20.32 0.89
CA VAL A 31 24.38 -20.60 1.43
C VAL A 31 25.39 -20.30 0.32
N THR A 32 26.37 -19.47 0.64
CA THR A 32 27.48 -19.14 -0.26
C THR A 32 28.77 -19.49 0.44
N SER A 33 29.59 -20.30 -0.24
CA SER A 33 30.94 -20.65 0.21
C SER A 33 31.95 -19.98 -0.72
N THR A 34 32.98 -19.36 -0.13
CA THR A 34 34.09 -18.72 -0.85
C THR A 34 35.41 -19.17 -0.25
N GLY A 35 36.47 -19.31 -1.05
CA GLY A 35 37.76 -19.87 -0.61
C GLY A 35 37.88 -21.37 -0.89
N GLY A 36 38.88 -22.02 -0.32
CA GLY A 36 39.19 -23.44 -0.60
C GLY A 36 40.05 -23.66 -1.86
N VAL A 37 40.58 -22.59 -2.45
CA VAL A 37 41.52 -22.65 -3.59
C VAL A 37 42.95 -22.65 -3.04
N GLN A 38 43.80 -23.53 -3.57
CA GLN A 38 45.23 -23.57 -3.26
C GLN A 38 45.90 -22.25 -3.64
N VAL A 39 46.73 -21.73 -2.73
CA VAL A 39 47.58 -20.56 -2.99
C VAL A 39 48.95 -21.07 -3.41
N ASN A 40 49.41 -20.70 -4.61
CA ASN A 40 50.76 -20.98 -5.13
C ASN A 40 51.16 -22.46 -5.36
N GLY A 41 50.24 -23.41 -5.47
CA GLY A 41 50.55 -24.79 -5.91
C GLY A 41 51.41 -25.62 -4.94
N ASN A 42 51.65 -25.13 -3.72
CA ASN A 42 52.20 -25.92 -2.62
C ASN A 42 51.05 -26.62 -1.89
N ASP A 43 51.23 -27.91 -1.58
CA ASP A 43 50.20 -28.80 -1.00
C ASP A 43 49.67 -28.37 0.38
N GLY A 44 50.21 -27.32 1.00
CA GLY A 44 49.89 -26.92 2.37
C GLY A 44 49.13 -25.59 2.53
N ASP A 45 49.07 -24.74 1.51
CA ASP A 45 48.50 -23.39 1.66
C ASP A 45 47.19 -23.26 0.88
N VAL A 46 46.07 -23.12 1.59
CA VAL A 46 44.72 -23.05 1.02
C VAL A 46 44.04 -21.79 1.52
N THR A 47 43.40 -21.05 0.62
CA THR A 47 42.61 -19.87 0.99
C THR A 47 41.53 -20.25 2.00
N PRO A 48 41.35 -19.47 3.09
CA PRO A 48 40.40 -19.80 4.14
C PRO A 48 38.98 -19.88 3.58
N VAL A 49 38.29 -20.98 3.87
CA VAL A 49 36.90 -21.17 3.47
C VAL A 49 36.01 -20.27 4.34
N ARG A 50 35.29 -19.35 3.70
CA ARG A 50 34.26 -18.51 4.31
C ARG A 50 32.90 -18.98 3.85
N ILE A 51 32.11 -19.45 4.82
CA ILE A 51 30.71 -19.82 4.62
C ILE A 51 29.86 -18.66 5.13
N SER A 52 29.04 -18.09 4.25
CA SER A 52 28.02 -17.12 4.61
C SER A 52 26.64 -17.71 4.29
N SER A 53 25.70 -17.58 5.22
CA SER A 53 24.31 -17.97 5.02
C SER A 53 23.39 -16.77 5.21
N VAL A 54 22.43 -16.61 4.30
CA VAL A 54 21.41 -15.56 4.34
C VAL A 54 20.04 -16.22 4.26
N SER A 55 19.20 -16.01 5.27
CA SER A 55 17.81 -16.45 5.27
C SER A 55 16.87 -15.29 4.89
N ILE A 56 15.97 -15.53 3.95
CA ILE A 56 15.00 -14.57 3.43
C ILE A 56 13.61 -15.16 3.65
N ILE A 57 12.74 -14.43 4.35
CA ILE A 57 11.35 -14.83 4.54
C ILE A 57 10.52 -14.28 3.37
N ASN A 58 9.86 -15.16 2.64
CA ASN A 58 8.85 -14.83 1.64
C ASN A 58 7.48 -15.05 2.27
N HIS A 59 6.65 -14.01 2.30
CA HIS A 59 5.32 -14.01 2.91
C HIS A 59 4.29 -13.78 1.81
N GLU A 60 3.44 -14.77 1.58
CA GLU A 60 2.33 -14.72 0.62
C GLU A 60 1.01 -14.58 1.36
N ILE A 61 0.20 -13.62 0.94
CA ILE A 61 -1.05 -13.23 1.60
C ILE A 61 -2.13 -13.15 0.53
N TRP A 62 -3.29 -13.72 0.82
CA TRP A 62 -4.48 -13.58 0.00
C TRP A 62 -5.43 -12.60 0.66
N VAL A 63 -5.82 -11.56 -0.08
CA VAL A 63 -6.67 -10.48 0.41
C VAL A 63 -7.96 -10.46 -0.38
N LYS A 64 -9.09 -10.57 0.31
CA LYS A 64 -10.41 -10.47 -0.29
C LYS A 64 -10.93 -9.04 -0.15
N THR A 65 -11.14 -8.39 -1.28
CA THR A 65 -11.72 -7.04 -1.32
C THR A 65 -13.21 -7.07 -0.96
N PRO A 66 -13.81 -5.92 -0.59
CA PRO A 66 -15.25 -5.80 -0.35
C PRO A 66 -16.11 -6.24 -1.55
N ASP A 67 -15.55 -6.13 -2.76
CA ASP A 67 -16.18 -6.58 -4.02
C ASP A 67 -16.20 -8.12 -4.15
N GLY A 68 -15.60 -8.84 -3.20
CA GLY A 68 -15.52 -10.29 -3.16
C GLY A 68 -14.37 -10.89 -3.97
N ILE A 69 -13.51 -10.06 -4.58
CA ILE A 69 -12.38 -10.49 -5.41
C ILE A 69 -11.16 -10.73 -4.53
N GLU A 70 -10.52 -11.88 -4.73
CA GLU A 70 -9.27 -12.26 -4.04
C GLU A 70 -8.04 -11.82 -4.85
N HIS A 71 -7.06 -11.25 -4.14
CA HIS A 71 -5.80 -10.79 -4.71
C HIS A 71 -4.63 -11.46 -3.97
N ASP A 72 -3.66 -12.00 -4.73
CA ASP A 72 -2.40 -12.50 -4.17
C ASP A 72 -1.41 -11.36 -3.96
N VAL A 73 -0.84 -11.29 -2.77
CA VAL A 73 0.15 -10.29 -2.37
C VAL A 73 1.40 -11.01 -1.89
N LYS A 74 2.53 -10.73 -2.53
CA LYS A 74 3.81 -11.37 -2.24
C LYS A 74 4.78 -10.36 -1.65
N LEU A 75 5.13 -10.56 -0.39
CA LEU A 75 6.05 -9.72 0.37
C LEU A 75 7.36 -10.48 0.58
N ARG A 76 8.48 -9.89 0.16
CA ARG A 76 9.79 -10.54 0.23
C ARG A 76 10.69 -9.86 1.26
N GLY A 77 11.36 -10.68 2.08
CA GLY A 77 12.35 -10.25 3.08
C GLY A 77 11.75 -9.63 4.33
N MET A 78 10.45 -9.83 4.59
CA MET A 78 9.75 -9.23 5.72
C MET A 78 8.92 -10.27 6.47
N ASP A 79 9.04 -10.26 7.79
CA ASP A 79 8.22 -11.07 8.68
C ASP A 79 7.11 -10.20 9.29
N ILE A 80 5.94 -10.21 8.65
CA ILE A 80 4.77 -9.45 9.10
C ILE A 80 3.80 -10.42 9.78
N PRO A 81 3.44 -10.22 11.06
CA PRO A 81 2.47 -11.08 11.73
C PRO A 81 1.05 -10.71 11.30
N LEU A 82 0.58 -11.33 10.22
CA LEU A 82 -0.82 -11.25 9.78
C LEU A 82 -1.54 -12.57 10.09
N ARG A 83 -2.82 -12.46 10.43
CA ARG A 83 -3.72 -13.60 10.65
C ARG A 83 -4.93 -13.47 9.74
N THR A 84 -5.54 -14.60 9.43
CA THR A 84 -6.81 -14.63 8.72
C THR A 84 -7.90 -13.89 9.52
N GLY A 85 -8.82 -13.22 8.83
CA GLY A 85 -9.85 -12.39 9.44
C GLY A 85 -9.42 -10.97 9.81
N GLN A 86 -8.16 -10.60 9.55
CA GLN A 86 -7.69 -9.22 9.80
C GLN A 86 -7.95 -8.34 8.59
N GLU A 87 -8.41 -7.13 8.85
CA GLU A 87 -8.62 -6.11 7.84
C GLU A 87 -7.33 -5.31 7.62
N ILE A 88 -6.91 -5.24 6.36
CA ILE A 88 -5.67 -4.59 5.96
C ILE A 88 -5.89 -3.64 4.79
N SER A 89 -5.03 -2.64 4.71
CA SER A 89 -4.87 -1.81 3.53
C SER A 89 -3.42 -1.80 3.07
N LEU A 90 -3.22 -2.11 1.80
CA LEU A 90 -1.92 -2.15 1.16
C LEU A 90 -1.84 -1.03 0.11
N ILE A 91 -0.90 -0.12 0.32
CA ILE A 91 -0.57 0.93 -0.63
C ILE A 91 0.56 0.40 -1.53
N SER A 92 0.36 0.49 -2.84
CA SER A 92 1.34 0.09 -3.84
C SER A 92 1.54 1.18 -4.87
N ALA A 93 2.78 1.39 -5.30
CA ALA A 93 3.11 2.23 -6.43
C ALA A 93 3.23 1.37 -7.70
N LEU A 94 2.73 1.82 -8.83
CA LEU A 94 2.85 1.13 -10.10
C LEU A 94 4.14 1.55 -10.79
N LYS A 95 4.94 0.55 -11.18
CA LYS A 95 6.06 0.75 -12.11
C LYS A 95 5.54 1.00 -13.52
N LYS A 96 6.42 1.49 -14.39
CA LYS A 96 6.13 1.69 -15.83
C LYS A 96 5.77 0.39 -16.56
N ASP A 97 6.23 -0.74 -16.05
CA ASP A 97 5.92 -2.08 -16.55
C ASP A 97 4.56 -2.62 -16.04
N GLY A 98 3.87 -1.88 -15.17
CA GLY A 98 2.60 -2.27 -14.57
C GLY A 98 2.74 -3.13 -13.31
N SER A 99 3.96 -3.50 -12.90
CA SER A 99 4.16 -4.28 -11.68
C SER A 99 3.91 -3.43 -10.42
N PRO A 100 3.16 -3.95 -9.43
CA PRO A 100 2.92 -3.25 -8.19
C PRO A 100 4.15 -3.30 -7.28
N LEU A 101 4.49 -2.15 -6.73
CA LEU A 101 5.53 -1.96 -5.75
C LEU A 101 4.91 -1.67 -4.40
N HIS A 102 4.84 -2.67 -3.55
CA HIS A 102 4.25 -2.55 -2.22
C HIS A 102 5.08 -1.60 -1.34
N THR A 103 4.45 -0.54 -0.81
CA THR A 103 5.11 0.52 -0.04
C THR A 103 4.76 0.49 1.45
N ILE A 104 3.47 0.53 1.78
CA ILE A 104 2.97 0.53 3.16
C ILE A 104 1.87 -0.50 3.28
N LEU A 105 1.92 -1.26 4.37
CA LEU A 105 0.85 -2.14 4.81
C LEU A 105 0.35 -1.67 6.17
N GLN A 106 -0.94 -1.40 6.24
CA GLN A 106 -1.64 -1.09 7.47
C GLN A 106 -2.56 -2.25 7.83
N ASN A 107 -2.54 -2.65 9.09
CA ASN A 107 -3.50 -3.60 9.66
C ASN A 107 -4.38 -2.83 10.63
N HIS A 108 -5.64 -2.72 10.26
CA HIS A 108 -6.65 -1.96 10.99
C HIS A 108 -7.09 -2.70 12.24
N THR A 109 -7.26 -4.03 12.15
CA THR A 109 -7.64 -4.89 13.28
C THR A 109 -6.61 -4.86 14.42
N ALA A 110 -5.31 -4.85 14.08
CA ALA A 110 -4.23 -4.80 15.06
C ALA A 110 -3.69 -3.38 15.31
N SER A 111 -4.23 -2.37 14.61
CA SER A 111 -3.75 -0.97 14.60
C SER A 111 -2.23 -0.87 14.42
N LYS A 112 -1.66 -1.70 13.54
CA LYS A 112 -0.21 -1.75 13.25
C LYS A 112 0.08 -1.32 11.83
N ARG A 113 1.23 -0.66 11.66
CA ARG A 113 1.72 -0.16 10.37
C ARG A 113 3.12 -0.71 10.11
N TRP A 114 3.33 -1.19 8.89
CA TRP A 114 4.63 -1.62 8.40
C TRP A 114 4.99 -0.82 7.15
N VAL A 115 6.21 -0.30 7.12
CA VAL A 115 6.79 0.33 5.93
C VAL A 115 7.60 -0.73 5.22
N LEU A 116 7.13 -1.14 4.06
CA LEU A 116 7.77 -2.17 3.24
C LEU A 116 8.90 -1.56 2.43
N ARG A 117 8.67 -0.36 1.90
CA ARG A 117 9.65 0.40 1.14
C ARG A 117 9.53 1.88 1.41
N ASP A 118 10.66 2.48 1.74
CA ASP A 118 10.79 3.91 1.92
C ASP A 118 10.73 4.66 0.58
N ALA A 119 10.39 5.95 0.65
CA ALA A 119 10.40 6.86 -0.51
C ALA A 119 11.74 6.88 -1.25
N SER A 120 12.87 6.66 -0.56
CA SER A 120 14.20 6.58 -1.20
C SER A 120 14.36 5.31 -2.06
N ALA A 121 13.95 4.16 -1.53
CA ALA A 121 13.96 2.90 -2.27
C ALA A 121 12.99 2.98 -3.46
N LEU A 122 11.82 3.57 -3.25
CA LEU A 122 10.81 3.79 -4.27
C LEU A 122 11.32 4.71 -5.40
N ASN A 123 11.97 5.83 -5.06
CA ASN A 123 12.58 6.73 -6.04
C ASN A 123 13.68 6.04 -6.87
N THR A 124 14.44 5.13 -6.25
CA THR A 124 15.48 4.37 -6.95
C THR A 124 14.87 3.35 -7.90
N GLU A 125 13.87 2.59 -7.44
CA GLU A 125 13.24 1.53 -8.24
C GLU A 125 12.27 2.02 -9.33
N LEU A 126 11.65 3.19 -9.13
CA LEU A 126 10.86 3.86 -10.17
C LEU A 126 11.72 4.74 -11.08
N GLU A 127 13.05 4.75 -10.87
CA GLU A 127 14.01 5.57 -11.62
C GLU A 127 13.61 7.05 -11.67
N LEU A 128 13.06 7.58 -10.57
CA LEU A 128 12.55 8.95 -10.51
C LEU A 128 13.68 9.98 -10.51
N SER A 129 14.92 9.58 -10.27
CA SER A 129 16.08 10.44 -10.49
C SER A 129 16.88 10.01 -11.73
N PRO A 130 16.78 10.74 -12.86
CA PRO A 130 17.57 10.39 -14.04
C PRO A 130 19.05 10.73 -13.80
N PHE A 131 19.93 9.86 -14.29
CA PHE A 131 21.36 10.13 -14.31
C PHE A 131 21.66 11.28 -15.30
N ASN A 132 22.30 12.35 -14.83
CA ASN A 132 22.53 13.56 -15.63
C ASN A 132 23.78 13.41 -16.51
N TRP A 133 23.65 12.72 -17.66
CA TRP A 133 24.77 12.52 -18.61
C TRP A 133 25.39 13.83 -19.10
N LYS A 134 24.58 14.90 -19.18
CA LYS A 134 25.05 16.25 -19.53
C LYS A 134 26.14 16.75 -18.58
N THR A 135 26.01 16.50 -17.28
CA THR A 135 27.02 16.88 -16.29
C THR A 135 28.33 16.12 -16.51
N VAL A 136 28.24 14.83 -16.82
CA VAL A 136 29.41 13.99 -17.13
C VAL A 136 30.14 14.51 -18.36
N LEU A 137 29.40 14.84 -19.44
CA LEU A 137 29.99 15.39 -20.66
C LEU A 137 30.66 16.75 -20.45
N ILE A 138 30.05 17.65 -19.67
CA ILE A 138 30.63 18.96 -19.36
C ILE A 138 31.92 18.82 -18.53
N VAL A 139 31.90 17.97 -17.49
CA VAL A 139 33.08 17.71 -16.66
C VAL A 139 34.20 17.07 -17.48
N LEU A 140 33.87 16.10 -18.35
CA LEU A 140 34.84 15.48 -19.25
C LEU A 140 35.48 16.50 -20.19
N GLY A 141 34.68 17.39 -20.79
CA GLY A 141 35.18 18.48 -21.64
C GLY A 141 36.11 19.44 -20.90
N LEU A 142 35.77 19.82 -19.67
CA LEU A 142 36.60 20.68 -18.83
C LEU A 142 37.92 20.01 -18.40
N CYS A 143 37.90 18.71 -18.12
CA CYS A 143 39.12 17.94 -17.85
C CYS A 143 40.07 17.91 -19.05
N ILE A 144 39.54 17.68 -20.26
CA ILE A 144 40.34 17.71 -21.50
C ILE A 144 40.94 19.10 -21.72
N ALA A 145 40.15 20.17 -21.53
CA ALA A 145 40.65 21.54 -21.60
C ALA A 145 41.71 21.84 -20.51
N GLY A 146 41.63 21.18 -19.35
CA GLY A 146 42.61 21.27 -18.26
C GLY A 146 44.01 20.81 -18.66
N LEU A 147 44.11 19.82 -19.55
CA LEU A 147 45.40 19.36 -20.10
C LEU A 147 46.07 20.44 -20.97
N ALA A 148 45.28 21.21 -21.72
CA ALA A 148 45.79 22.29 -22.57
C ALA A 148 46.08 23.60 -21.79
N THR A 149 45.51 23.76 -20.60
CA THR A 149 45.54 25.02 -19.82
C THR A 149 46.34 24.92 -18.52
N ALA A 150 47.28 23.98 -18.43
CA ALA A 150 48.15 23.79 -17.26
C ALA A 150 47.39 23.67 -15.91
N GLY A 151 46.23 23.01 -15.90
CA GLY A 151 45.50 22.72 -14.66
C GLY A 151 44.26 23.57 -14.41
N LEU A 152 44.08 24.70 -15.09
CA LEU A 152 42.94 25.61 -14.84
C LEU A 152 41.58 24.94 -15.13
N GLY A 153 41.50 24.16 -16.21
CA GLY A 153 40.30 23.38 -16.56
C GLY A 153 39.93 22.32 -15.52
N PHE A 154 40.90 21.76 -14.79
CA PHE A 154 40.61 20.78 -13.72
C PHE A 154 39.95 21.44 -12.51
N LEU A 155 40.37 22.64 -12.11
CA LEU A 155 39.73 23.39 -11.03
C LEU A 155 38.29 23.77 -11.39
N ALA A 156 38.07 24.21 -12.64
CA ALA A 156 36.72 24.50 -13.14
C ALA A 156 35.86 23.23 -13.21
N ALA A 157 36.41 22.09 -13.67
CA ALA A 157 35.72 20.80 -13.69
C ALA A 157 35.30 20.35 -12.28
N ALA A 158 36.20 20.45 -11.31
CA ALA A 158 35.92 20.11 -9.92
C ALA A 158 34.82 21.00 -9.33
N GLY A 159 34.93 22.33 -9.49
CA GLY A 159 33.92 23.27 -9.00
C GLY A 159 32.53 23.02 -9.62
N TYR A 160 32.46 22.80 -10.94
CA TYR A 160 31.21 22.48 -11.62
C TYR A 160 30.64 21.12 -11.18
N PHE A 161 31.48 20.11 -11.01
CA PHE A 161 31.06 18.79 -10.51
C PHE A 161 30.45 18.90 -9.12
N PHE A 162 31.11 19.60 -8.17
CA PHE A 162 30.57 19.82 -6.83
C PHE A 162 29.25 20.59 -6.85
N TYR A 163 29.15 21.65 -7.67
CA TYR A 163 27.90 22.40 -7.82
C TYR A 163 26.76 21.53 -8.38
N ALA A 164 27.02 20.77 -9.44
CA ALA A 164 26.04 19.89 -10.07
C ALA A 164 25.63 18.74 -9.13
N TRP A 165 26.59 18.17 -8.40
CA TRP A 165 26.35 17.14 -7.40
C TRP A 165 25.48 17.67 -6.25
N TYR A 166 25.83 18.84 -5.70
CA TYR A 166 25.07 19.47 -4.63
C TYR A 166 23.63 19.78 -5.07
N ARG A 167 23.46 20.40 -6.23
CA ARG A 167 22.13 20.70 -6.79
C ARG A 167 21.33 19.43 -7.07
N GLY A 168 21.99 18.38 -7.58
CA GLY A 168 21.38 17.07 -7.81
C GLY A 168 20.93 16.41 -6.50
N ALA A 169 21.76 16.46 -5.45
CA ALA A 169 21.44 15.94 -4.14
C ALA A 169 20.25 16.67 -3.50
N GLN A 170 20.19 18.00 -3.61
CA GLN A 170 19.06 18.78 -3.10
C GLN A 170 17.75 18.44 -3.80
N ARG A 171 17.76 18.31 -5.13
CA ARG A 171 16.56 17.90 -5.89
C ARG A 171 16.08 16.50 -5.48
N LYS A 172 17.00 15.55 -5.29
CA LYS A 172 16.67 14.21 -4.81
C LYS A 172 16.03 14.26 -3.42
N LYS A 173 16.57 15.07 -2.50
CA LYS A 173 16.00 15.24 -1.15
C LYS A 173 14.58 15.80 -1.20
N LEU A 174 14.35 16.83 -2.00
CA LEU A 174 13.01 17.41 -2.17
C LEU A 174 12.02 16.38 -2.74
N LEU A 175 12.41 15.66 -3.80
CA LEU A 175 11.56 14.62 -4.39
C LEU A 175 11.22 13.52 -3.38
N ILE A 176 12.21 13.04 -2.62
CA ILE A 176 12.00 12.01 -1.58
C ILE A 176 11.07 12.54 -0.49
N SER A 177 11.24 13.81 -0.09
CA SER A 177 10.38 14.46 0.91
C SER A 177 8.94 14.59 0.42
N ASP A 178 8.73 15.08 -0.80
CA ASP A 178 7.41 15.24 -1.40
C ASP A 178 6.72 13.87 -1.59
N LEU A 179 7.48 12.87 -2.03
CA LEU A 179 6.99 11.50 -2.19
C LEU A 179 6.60 10.89 -0.84
N ASN A 180 7.40 11.12 0.21
CA ASN A 180 7.06 10.67 1.55
C ASN A 180 5.80 11.35 2.09
N ALA A 181 5.70 12.68 1.95
CA ALA A 181 4.51 13.44 2.36
C ALA A 181 3.25 12.99 1.61
N TYR A 182 3.38 12.64 0.32
CA TYR A 182 2.27 12.10 -0.45
C TYR A 182 1.85 10.71 0.03
N ILE A 183 2.81 9.82 0.30
CA ILE A 183 2.54 8.50 0.86
C ILE A 183 1.84 8.62 2.22
N GLU A 184 2.31 9.51 3.10
CA GLU A 184 1.66 9.80 4.39
C GLU A 184 0.25 10.36 4.22
N THR A 185 0.03 11.22 3.22
CA THR A 185 -1.31 11.73 2.91
C THR A 185 -2.25 10.61 2.46
N LEU A 186 -1.77 9.66 1.64
CA LEU A 186 -2.53 8.50 1.25
C LEU A 186 -2.83 7.58 2.43
N ASP A 187 -1.84 7.33 3.28
CA ASP A 187 -1.97 6.52 4.49
C ASP A 187 -3.05 7.10 5.43
N ASN A 188 -3.00 8.41 5.68
CA ASN A 188 -4.01 9.10 6.48
C ASN A 188 -5.41 9.04 5.85
N ARG A 189 -5.53 9.15 4.52
CA ARG A 189 -6.83 9.01 3.83
C ARG A 189 -7.40 7.61 3.99
N VAL A 190 -6.55 6.59 3.85
CA VAL A 190 -6.92 5.19 4.03
C VAL A 190 -7.37 4.95 5.47
N ALA A 191 -6.61 5.40 6.46
CA ALA A 191 -7.00 5.31 7.87
C ALA A 191 -8.32 6.03 8.17
N SER A 192 -8.55 7.21 7.58
CA SER A 192 -9.78 7.98 7.80
C SER A 192 -11.03 7.38 7.15
N ARG A 193 -10.87 6.67 6.02
CA ARG A 193 -11.98 6.09 5.27
C ARG A 193 -12.65 4.94 6.03
N GLU A 194 -11.88 4.16 6.76
CA GLU A 194 -12.39 3.05 7.58
C GLU A 194 -12.96 3.54 8.94
N GLN A 195 -12.51 4.70 9.43
CA GLN A 195 -13.02 5.29 10.67
C GLN A 195 -14.37 6.01 10.47
N ALA A 196 -14.70 6.40 9.24
CA ALA A 196 -15.99 6.98 8.93
C ALA A 196 -17.06 5.88 8.92
N PRO A 197 -18.15 5.99 9.70
CA PRO A 197 -19.25 5.06 9.58
C PRO A 197 -19.77 5.09 8.14
N SER A 198 -19.74 3.94 7.47
CA SER A 198 -20.36 3.74 6.15
C SER A 198 -21.72 4.44 6.09
N PRO A 199 -21.97 5.36 5.13
CA PRO A 199 -23.32 5.81 4.85
C PRO A 199 -24.04 4.65 4.16
N VAL A 200 -24.59 3.74 4.96
CA VAL A 200 -25.59 2.80 4.49
C VAL A 200 -26.84 3.62 4.17
N GLN A 201 -27.14 3.72 2.88
CA GLN A 201 -28.47 3.93 2.30
C GLN A 201 -29.31 5.08 2.88
N ALA A 202 -29.29 6.21 2.18
CA ALA A 202 -30.43 7.13 2.18
C ALA A 202 -30.56 7.77 0.80
N GLU A 203 -30.94 6.98 -0.22
CA GLU A 203 -31.51 7.52 -1.46
C GLU A 203 -32.16 6.39 -2.27
N SER A 204 -33.24 5.84 -1.72
CA SER A 204 -34.35 5.35 -2.54
C SER A 204 -35.58 5.27 -1.66
N SER A 205 -36.51 6.18 -1.92
CA SER A 205 -37.97 6.15 -1.69
C SER A 205 -38.47 7.44 -1.05
N VAL A 206 -39.55 7.94 -1.63
CA VAL A 206 -40.44 8.99 -1.11
C VAL A 206 -40.04 10.43 -1.47
N GLN A 207 -40.03 10.72 -2.77
CA GLN A 207 -40.55 11.98 -3.27
C GLN A 207 -42.03 11.80 -3.61
N ALA A 208 -42.82 11.62 -2.57
CA ALA A 208 -44.25 11.85 -2.56
C ALA A 208 -44.55 12.55 -1.24
N GLU A 209 -45.54 13.44 -1.24
CA GLU A 209 -45.93 14.33 -0.14
C GLU A 209 -45.01 15.56 0.08
N ILE A 210 -45.45 16.82 0.06
CA ILE A 210 -46.77 17.46 0.05
C ILE A 210 -46.55 18.88 -0.50
N SER A 211 -47.34 19.29 -1.50
CA SER A 211 -47.65 20.70 -1.73
C SER A 211 -48.92 21.02 -0.96
N PHE A 212 -48.84 22.05 -0.12
CA PHE A 212 -49.86 22.49 0.83
C PHE A 212 -51.01 23.29 0.17
N GLN A 213 -52.19 23.14 0.80
CA GLN A 213 -53.16 24.19 1.19
C GLN A 213 -54.44 24.50 0.37
N ALA A 214 -55.48 24.83 1.18
CA ALA A 214 -56.89 25.19 0.95
C ALA A 214 -57.84 23.97 0.80
N GLU A 215 -58.95 23.80 1.53
CA GLU A 215 -59.78 24.66 2.38
C GLU A 215 -60.75 23.77 3.21
N SER A 216 -61.22 24.27 4.37
CA SER A 216 -62.16 23.68 5.36
C SER A 216 -63.65 23.70 4.89
N PRO A 217 -64.70 23.34 5.68
CA PRO A 217 -64.91 22.28 6.70
C PRO A 217 -66.30 21.54 6.62
N ALA A 218 -66.55 20.65 7.60
CA ALA A 218 -67.83 20.36 8.30
C ALA A 218 -68.65 19.07 7.93
N PRO A 219 -69.44 18.50 8.90
CA PRO A 219 -69.44 17.07 9.28
C PRO A 219 -70.80 16.36 9.02
N THR A 220 -70.99 15.06 9.36
CA THR A 220 -72.27 14.43 9.82
C THR A 220 -72.20 12.88 10.05
N GLN A 221 -72.54 12.47 11.30
CA GLN A 221 -73.28 11.28 11.83
C GLN A 221 -72.79 9.78 11.86
N SER A 222 -72.85 9.27 13.11
CA SER A 222 -73.00 7.91 13.74
C SER A 222 -74.13 6.97 13.20
N PRO A 223 -74.49 5.81 13.83
CA PRO A 223 -73.75 4.66 14.44
C PRO A 223 -74.44 3.26 14.20
N ALA A 224 -73.82 2.14 14.63
CA ALA A 224 -74.49 0.91 15.15
C ALA A 224 -73.42 -0.07 15.71
N GLU A 225 -73.23 -0.27 17.03
CA GLU A 225 -73.98 -1.11 18.00
C GLU A 225 -73.53 -2.61 17.95
N THR A 226 -72.61 -3.02 18.84
CA THR A 226 -72.78 -3.88 20.07
C THR A 226 -72.77 -5.39 19.71
N GLU A 227 -71.95 -6.29 20.28
CA GLU A 227 -71.94 -6.79 21.67
C GLU A 227 -70.78 -7.81 21.84
N SER A 228 -70.21 -7.93 23.05
CA SER A 228 -69.17 -8.92 23.46
C SER A 228 -69.80 -10.03 24.35
N PRO A 229 -69.12 -10.98 25.04
CA PRO A 229 -67.73 -11.46 25.03
C PRO A 229 -67.52 -13.01 25.20
N ALA A 230 -66.24 -13.43 25.19
CA ALA A 230 -65.60 -14.51 25.98
C ALA A 230 -65.82 -16.01 25.65
N LEU A 231 -64.71 -16.74 25.39
CA LEU A 231 -64.33 -17.98 26.11
C LEU A 231 -62.89 -18.46 25.80
N ASN A 232 -62.00 -18.12 26.73
CA ASN A 232 -60.93 -18.89 27.38
C ASN A 232 -60.10 -19.92 26.56
N SER A 233 -58.80 -19.61 26.43
CA SER A 233 -57.75 -20.37 25.74
C SER A 233 -56.84 -21.12 26.74
N ASP A 234 -57.34 -22.12 27.44
CA ASP A 234 -56.49 -22.89 28.38
C ASP A 234 -56.78 -24.40 28.49
N SER A 235 -57.55 -24.98 27.58
CA SER A 235 -57.75 -26.43 27.55
C SER A 235 -56.84 -27.15 26.54
N VAL A 236 -55.61 -27.40 26.99
CA VAL A 236 -54.98 -28.74 26.94
C VAL A 236 -54.59 -29.22 25.52
N ARG A 237 -53.44 -28.83 24.95
CA ARG A 237 -52.10 -29.42 25.16
C ARG A 237 -51.99 -30.95 25.36
N ARG A 238 -52.94 -31.77 24.86
CA ARG A 238 -52.88 -33.25 25.01
C ARG A 238 -53.33 -34.05 23.77
N ALA A 239 -52.96 -33.60 22.58
CA ALA A 239 -53.03 -34.45 21.39
C ALA A 239 -51.88 -34.07 20.45
N LEU A 240 -51.15 -35.06 19.93
CA LEU A 240 -50.03 -34.95 18.97
C LEU A 240 -48.61 -34.90 19.58
N SER A 241 -48.21 -35.99 20.23
CA SER A 241 -46.88 -36.62 20.03
C SER A 241 -46.69 -37.80 21.00
N ARG A 242 -47.53 -38.82 20.83
CA ARG A 242 -47.22 -40.15 21.33
C ARG A 242 -47.74 -41.14 20.29
N ASN A 243 -46.80 -41.70 19.55
CA ASN A 243 -46.81 -42.95 18.78
C ASN A 243 -46.20 -42.78 17.39
N LEU A 244 -45.11 -43.56 17.24
CA LEU A 244 -44.36 -43.97 16.04
C LEU A 244 -43.26 -43.02 15.58
#